data_AF-A0A7W2SPW2-F1
#
_entry.id   AF-A0A7W2SPW2-F1
#
_cell.length_a   1.000
_cell.length_b   1.000
_cell.length_c   1.000
_cell.angle_alpha   90.00
_cell.angle_beta   90.00
_cell.angle_gamma   90.00
#
_symmetry.space_group_name_H-M   'P 1'
#
loop_
_entity.id
_entity.type
_entity.pdbx_description
1 polymer ?
#
loop_
_entity_poly.entity_id
_entity_poly.type
_entity_poly.pdbx_seq_one_letter_code
_entity_poly.pdbx_strand_id
1 'polypeptide(L)' 'MLNDKPSIEKLRWIMSELRNPETGCPWDLKQTFVSIIPHTLEEEYKLSRYSY' A
#
# COMPACT_ATOMS: atom_id res chain seq x y z
N MET A 1 -15.86 5.52 5.36
CA MET A 1 -14.55 5.36 4.71
C MET A 1 -14.56 4.38 3.55
N LEU A 2 -15.02 3.13 3.67
CA LEU A 2 -14.96 2.18 2.53
C LEU A 2 -15.66 2.70 1.25
N ASN A 3 -16.85 3.31 1.40
CA ASN A 3 -17.63 3.83 0.27
C ASN A 3 -17.38 5.31 -0.05
N ASP A 4 -16.41 5.94 0.61
CA ASP A 4 -16.13 7.37 0.42
C ASP A 4 -15.34 7.57 -0.89
N LYS A 5 -15.31 8.80 -1.41
CA LYS A 5 -14.47 9.11 -2.60
C LYS A 5 -12.98 8.82 -2.30
N PRO A 6 -12.17 8.50 -3.34
CA PRO A 6 -10.74 8.33 -3.15
C PRO A 6 -10.10 9.59 -2.56
N SER A 7 -9.34 9.41 -1.49
CA SER A 7 -8.53 10.45 -0.85
C SER A 7 -7.34 9.82 -0.14
N ILE A 8 -6.37 10.64 0.26
CA ILE A 8 -5.21 10.15 1.00
C ILE A 8 -5.61 9.64 2.39
N GLU A 9 -6.60 10.27 3.03
CA GLU A 9 -7.17 9.84 4.31
C GLU A 9 -7.84 8.48 4.19
N LYS A 10 -8.60 8.25 3.11
CA LYS A 10 -9.19 6.95 2.82
C LYS A 10 -8.11 5.88 2.65
N LEU A 11 -7.03 6.18 1.92
CA LEU A 11 -5.91 5.25 1.78
C LEU A 11 -5.26 4.94 3.13
N ARG A 12 -5.00 5.96 3.96
CA ARG A 12 -4.44 5.77 5.31
C ARG A 12 -5.33 4.89 6.17
N TRP A 13 -6.65 5.09 6.11
CA TRP A 13 -7.61 4.25 6.82
C TRP A 13 -7.60 2.80 6.31
N ILE A 14 -7.59 2.58 5.00
CA ILE A 14 -7.48 1.22 4.44
C ILE A 14 -6.19 0.53 4.93
N MET A 15 -5.05 1.24 4.89
CA MET A 15 -3.78 0.69 5.35
C MET A 15 -3.77 0.38 6.84
N SER A 16 -4.48 1.15 7.68
CA SER A 16 -4.61 0.83 9.10
C SER A 16 -5.48 -0.40 9.36
N GLU A 17 -6.55 -0.60 8.59
CA GLU A 17 -7.36 -1.83 8.69
C GLU A 17 -6.58 -3.06 8.23
N LEU A 18 -5.88 -2.98 7.09
CA LEU A 18 -5.08 -4.10 6.57
C LEU A 18 -3.92 -4.49 7.50
N ARG A 19 -3.36 -3.53 8.25
CA ARG A 19 -2.25 -3.75 9.19
C ARG A 19 -2.69 -3.77 10.65
N ASN A 20 -3.98 -3.96 10.93
CA ASN A 20 -4.47 -4.14 12.29
C ASN A 20 -3.88 -5.43 12.89
N PRO A 21 -3.25 -5.40 14.09
CA PRO A 21 -2.61 -6.59 14.68
C PRO A 21 -3.56 -7.76 14.98
N GLU A 22 -4.84 -7.48 15.23
CA GLU A 22 -5.84 -8.49 15.62
C GLU A 22 -6.68 -8.97 14.44
N THR A 23 -7.06 -8.05 13.55
CA THR A 23 -8.03 -8.32 12.47
C THR A 23 -7.49 -8.10 11.07
N GLY A 24 -6.23 -7.66 10.94
CA GLY A 24 -5.62 -7.30 9.66
C GLY A 24 -5.31 -8.49 8.76
N CYS A 25 -4.90 -8.18 7.54
CA CYS A 25 -4.51 -9.17 6.55
C CYS A 25 -3.18 -9.84 6.96
N PRO A 26 -3.11 -11.19 7.03
CA PRO A 26 -1.88 -11.88 7.44
C PRO A 26 -0.68 -11.62 6.54
N TRP A 27 -0.90 -11.23 5.28
CA TRP A 27 0.18 -10.88 4.35
C TRP A 27 0.72 -9.47 4.61
N ASP A 28 -0.15 -8.47 4.73
CA ASP A 28 0.23 -7.08 5.03
C ASP A 28 0.96 -6.96 6.39
N LEU A 29 0.54 -7.75 7.38
CA LEU A 29 1.19 -7.82 8.69
C LEU A 29 2.61 -8.40 8.63
N LYS A 30 2.90 -9.27 7.67
CA LYS A 30 4.24 -9.87 7.47
C LYS A 30 5.16 -8.99 6.62
N GLN A 31 4.62 -7.97 5.94
CA GLN A 31 5.44 -7.07 5.14
C GLN A 31 6.36 -6.21 6.01
N THR A 32 7.64 -6.23 5.66
CA THR A 32 8.67 -5.35 6.22
C THR A 32 9.09 -4.31 5.19
N PHE A 33 9.79 -3.26 5.62
CA PHE A 33 10.37 -2.28 4.70
C PHE A 33 11.23 -2.96 3.62
N VAL A 34 12.06 -3.93 4.01
CA VAL A 34 12.93 -4.69 3.10
C VAL A 34 12.12 -5.43 2.03
N SER A 35 10.98 -6.03 2.40
CA SER A 35 10.13 -6.72 1.43
C SER A 35 9.44 -5.80 0.41
N ILE A 36 9.29 -4.51 0.73
CA ILE A 36 8.58 -3.53 -0.11
C ILE A 36 9.53 -2.90 -1.16
N ILE A 37 10.80 -2.68 -0.81
CA ILE A 37 11.81 -2.04 -1.66
C ILE A 37 11.79 -2.52 -3.13
N PRO A 38 11.88 -3.84 -3.44
CA PRO A 38 11.94 -4.27 -4.84
C PRO A 38 10.70 -3.86 -5.64
N HIS A 39 9.52 -3.86 -5.01
CA HIS A 39 8.28 -3.45 -5.64
C HIS A 39 8.21 -1.94 -5.84
N THR A 40 8.68 -1.14 -4.88
CA THR A 40 8.75 0.33 -5.05
C THR A 40 9.65 0.70 -6.23
N LEU A 41 10.79 0.03 -6.41
CA LEU A 41 11.68 0.28 -7.56
C LEU A 41 11.01 -0.08 -8.89
N GLU A 42 10.26 -1.19 -8.94
CA GLU A 42 9.52 -1.59 -10.14
C GLU A 42 8.45 -0.55 -10.52
N GLU A 43 7.73 -0.01 -9.55
CA GLU A 43 6.71 1.02 -9.78
C GLU A 43 7.34 2.33 -10.29
N GLU A 44 8.46 2.79 -9.72
CA GLU A 44 9.18 3.97 -10.22
C GLU A 44 9.67 3.78 -11.68
N TYR A 45 10.18 2.59 -12.00
CA TYR A 45 10.58 2.28 -13.38
C TYR A 45 9.39 2.28 -14.35
N LYS A 46 8.25 1.73 -13.94
CA LYS A 46 7.01 1.78 -14.72
C LYS A 46 6.56 3.22 -14.94
N LEU A 47 6.49 4.03 -13.89
CA LEU A 47 6.11 5.44 -13.97
C LEU A 47 7.01 6.21 -14.93
N SER A 48 8.33 6.03 -14.82
CA SER A 48 9.31 6.62 -15.74
C SER A 48 9.00 6.22 -17.18
N ARG A 49 8.81 4.92 -17.45
CA ARG A 49 8.49 4.41 -18.80
C ARG A 49 7.20 4.97 -19.38
N TYR A 50 6.15 5.18 -18.57
CA TYR A 50 4.88 5.74 -19.03
C TYR A 50 4.87 7.27 -19.16
N SER A 51 5.90 7.95 -18.67
CA SER A 51 6.02 9.42 -18.71
C SER A 51 6.80 9.94 -19.93
N TYR A 52 7.23 9.05 -20.84
CA TYR A 52 7.83 9.36 -22.15
C TYR A 52 6.91 8.89 -23.28
#